data_AF-A0A1E4NCY5-F1
#
_entry.id   AF-A0A1E4NCY5-F1
#
_cell.length_a   1.000
_cell.length_b   1.000
_cell.length_c   1.000
_cell.angle_alpha   90.00
_cell.angle_beta   90.00
_cell.angle_gamma   90.00
#
_symmetry.space_group_name_H-M   'P 1'
#
loop_
_entity.id
_entity.type
_entity.pdbx_description
1 polymer ?
#
loop_
_entity_poly.entity_id
_entity_poly.type
_entity_poly.pdbx_seq_one_letter_code
_entity_poly.pdbx_strand_id
1 'polypeptide(L)'
;MSDILARLTRDQWAWEFLRRNPDYRADYGRFIALWRALEADYGAPPNRDFSRWKQDPRAYGPLPGTDAPLAFTGERCTVDDDRVLLECWMGAKWGFYKFPLDPACDAPAPDALSWRPPPADRDIDAATRVDIHFDLALPLPPQLEAAKFKLVSRTADLRRQGHAVPHTVPNQRAHWAALLRQLDGLDSPEPALLQAARAMVAGGYRDILRLADTAVDQN
;
A
#
# COMPACT_ATOMS: atom_id res chain seq x y z
N MET A 1 11.17 20.51 -3.47
CA MET A 1 10.06 19.56 -3.29
C MET A 1 9.27 19.28 -4.58
N SER A 2 8.91 20.30 -5.37
CA SER A 2 8.05 20.11 -6.56
C SER A 2 8.60 19.18 -7.66
N ASP A 3 9.93 19.16 -7.88
CA ASP A 3 10.53 18.40 -9.00
C ASP A 3 10.77 16.91 -8.69
N ILE A 4 10.81 16.54 -7.40
CA ILE A 4 10.92 15.13 -6.96
C ILE A 4 9.56 14.45 -7.03
N LEU A 5 8.51 15.12 -6.51
CA LEU A 5 7.13 14.60 -6.54
C LEU A 5 6.62 14.37 -7.99
N ALA A 6 7.09 15.18 -8.94
CA ALA A 6 6.70 15.08 -10.34
C ALA A 6 7.14 13.77 -11.00
N ARG A 7 8.18 13.11 -10.48
CA ARG A 7 8.79 11.90 -11.06
C ARG A 7 8.43 10.61 -10.32
N LEU A 8 7.67 10.69 -9.22
CA LEU A 8 7.34 9.49 -8.45
C LEU A 8 6.49 8.51 -9.27
N THR A 9 6.86 7.23 -9.18
CA THR A 9 6.07 6.10 -9.68
C THR A 9 4.83 5.88 -8.82
N ARG A 10 3.92 5.00 -9.27
CA ARG A 10 2.75 4.56 -8.49
C ARG A 10 3.16 4.12 -7.08
N ASP A 11 4.16 3.25 -7.02
CA ASP A 11 4.63 2.63 -5.79
C ASP A 11 5.29 3.64 -4.85
N GLN A 12 6.02 4.60 -5.40
CA GLN A 12 6.63 5.68 -4.63
C GLN A 12 5.58 6.67 -4.08
N TRP A 13 4.50 6.92 -4.81
CA TRP A 13 3.37 7.68 -4.28
C TRP A 13 2.72 6.98 -3.09
N ALA A 14 2.48 5.67 -3.18
CA ALA A 14 1.98 4.87 -2.07
C ALA A 14 2.93 4.94 -0.84
N TRP A 15 4.24 4.88 -1.10
CA TRP A 15 5.27 5.00 -0.07
C TRP A 15 5.24 6.36 0.65
N GLU A 16 5.11 7.48 -0.07
CA GLU A 16 5.10 8.81 0.55
C GLU A 16 3.98 8.98 1.58
N PHE A 17 2.82 8.34 1.37
CA PHE A 17 1.74 8.32 2.37
C PHE A 17 2.04 7.33 3.50
N LEU A 18 2.47 6.11 3.21
CA LEU A 18 2.75 5.10 4.24
C LEU A 18 3.86 5.57 5.20
N ARG A 19 4.96 6.13 4.69
CA ARG A 19 6.08 6.58 5.52
C ARG A 19 5.72 7.73 6.46
N ARG A 20 4.56 8.37 6.27
CA ARG A 20 3.98 9.40 7.15
C ARG A 20 2.95 8.84 8.13
N ASN A 21 2.62 7.55 8.03
CA ASN A 21 1.70 6.89 8.94
C ASN A 21 2.31 6.76 10.35
N PRO A 22 1.66 7.34 11.39
CA PRO A 22 2.20 7.29 12.76
C PRO A 22 2.27 5.86 13.30
N ASP A 23 1.32 5.00 12.95
CA ASP A 23 1.30 3.59 13.35
C ASP A 23 2.41 2.81 12.67
N TYR A 24 2.66 3.07 11.38
CA TYR A 24 3.79 2.47 10.66
C TYR A 24 5.12 2.89 11.27
N ARG A 25 5.29 4.18 11.59
CA ARG A 25 6.51 4.71 12.23
C ARG A 25 6.73 4.11 13.62
N ALA A 26 5.67 4.01 14.41
CA ALA A 26 5.72 3.41 15.74
C ALA A 26 6.08 1.91 15.67
N ASP A 27 5.43 1.18 14.77
CA ASP A 27 5.77 -0.22 14.50
C ASP A 27 7.20 -0.39 14.02
N TYR A 28 7.63 0.41 13.04
CA TYR A 28 8.99 0.36 12.50
C TYR A 28 10.03 0.65 13.58
N GLY A 29 9.80 1.65 14.44
CA GLY A 29 10.68 1.97 15.56
C GLY A 29 10.86 0.79 16.53
N ARG A 30 9.76 0.11 16.88
CA ARG A 30 9.81 -1.10 17.71
C ARG A 30 10.51 -2.26 16.99
N PHE A 31 10.15 -2.48 15.73
CA PHE A 31 10.72 -3.52 14.88
C PHE A 31 12.23 -3.38 14.75
N ILE A 32 12.73 -2.20 14.36
CA ILE A 32 14.16 -2.00 14.11
C ILE A 32 14.97 -2.06 15.40
N ALA A 33 14.40 -1.64 16.53
CA ALA A 33 15.03 -1.81 17.84
C ALA A 33 15.18 -3.29 18.22
N LEU A 34 14.11 -4.08 18.05
CA LEU A 34 14.13 -5.52 18.31
C LEU A 34 15.10 -6.25 17.37
N TRP A 35 15.06 -5.92 16.08
CA TRP A 35 15.93 -6.49 15.07
C TRP A 35 17.41 -6.24 15.37
N ARG A 36 17.78 -5.00 15.72
CA ARG A 36 19.16 -4.65 16.10
C ARG A 36 19.61 -5.36 17.39
N ALA A 37 18.71 -5.55 18.35
CA ALA A 37 19.02 -6.32 19.56
C ALA A 37 19.30 -7.80 19.22
N LEU A 38 18.47 -8.41 18.37
CA LEU A 38 18.71 -9.77 17.88
C LEU A 38 20.03 -9.88 17.10
N GLU A 39 20.35 -8.91 16.25
CA GLU A 39 21.65 -8.89 15.54
C GLU A 39 22.84 -8.71 16.47
N ALA A 40 22.69 -7.98 17.58
CA ALA A 40 23.74 -7.87 18.60
C ALA A 40 23.95 -9.19 19.35
N ASP A 41 22.87 -9.91 19.66
CA ASP A 41 22.91 -11.16 20.43
C ASP A 41 23.40 -12.37 19.60
N TYR A 42 23.11 -12.38 18.30
CA TYR A 42 23.30 -13.54 17.42
C TYR A 42 24.08 -13.27 16.13
N GLY A 43 24.46 -12.02 15.87
CA GLY A 43 25.15 -11.60 14.65
C GLY A 43 24.23 -11.32 13.46
N ALA A 44 24.83 -10.77 12.41
CA ALA A 44 24.18 -10.49 11.13
C ALA A 44 24.63 -11.47 10.03
N PRO A 45 23.81 -11.71 8.99
CA PRO A 45 24.22 -12.54 7.86
C PRO A 45 25.52 -12.02 7.21
N PRO A 46 26.41 -12.92 6.72
CA PRO A 46 26.25 -14.37 6.70
C PRO A 46 26.61 -15.10 8.01
N ASN A 47 27.16 -14.40 9.01
CA ASN A 47 27.75 -15.01 10.21
C ASN A 47 26.76 -15.17 11.39
N ARG A 48 25.46 -15.09 11.13
CA ARG A 48 24.41 -15.18 12.15
C ARG A 48 24.32 -16.60 12.73
N ASP A 49 24.21 -16.72 14.05
CA ASP A 49 23.86 -17.97 14.71
C ASP A 49 22.36 -18.26 14.52
N PHE A 50 22.02 -18.87 13.38
CA PHE A 50 20.65 -19.19 13.02
C PHE A 50 19.99 -20.18 13.98
N SER A 51 20.77 -21.10 14.57
CA SER A 51 20.25 -22.11 15.49
C SER A 51 19.73 -21.46 16.77
N ARG A 52 20.48 -20.52 17.35
CA ARG A 52 20.03 -19.77 18.53
C ARG A 52 18.97 -18.73 18.19
N TRP A 53 19.08 -18.05 17.04
CA TRP A 53 18.07 -17.08 16.59
C TRP A 53 16.67 -17.69 16.49
N LYS A 54 16.53 -18.90 15.91
CA LYS A 54 15.23 -19.59 15.76
C LYS A 54 14.57 -19.98 17.09
N GLN A 55 15.35 -20.06 18.17
CA GLN A 55 14.84 -20.39 19.49
C GLN A 55 14.38 -19.15 20.26
N ASP A 56 14.74 -17.95 19.81
CA ASP A 56 14.35 -16.71 20.46
C ASP A 56 12.91 -16.32 20.09
N PRO A 57 11.99 -16.16 21.04
CA PRO A 57 10.62 -15.72 20.76
C PRO A 57 10.56 -14.33 20.10
N ARG A 58 11.55 -13.45 20.32
CA ARG A 58 11.64 -12.11 19.71
C ARG A 58 11.84 -12.16 18.19
N ALA A 59 12.30 -13.28 17.63
CA ALA A 59 12.50 -13.46 16.19
C ALA A 59 11.18 -13.61 15.40
N TYR A 60 10.05 -13.63 16.10
CA TYR A 60 8.74 -13.93 15.53
C TYR A 60 7.73 -12.83 15.84
N GLY A 61 6.78 -12.62 14.93
CA GLY A 61 5.64 -11.74 15.17
C GLY A 61 4.55 -12.40 16.02
N PRO A 62 3.61 -11.62 16.57
CA PRO A 62 3.46 -10.19 16.41
C PRO A 62 4.50 -9.37 17.19
N LEU A 63 4.68 -8.09 16.81
CA LEU A 63 5.47 -7.17 17.64
C LEU A 63 4.89 -7.10 19.07
N PRO A 64 5.74 -7.04 20.10
CA PRO A 64 5.28 -6.88 21.48
C PRO A 64 4.34 -5.68 21.65
N GLY A 65 3.21 -5.89 22.35
CA GLY A 65 2.18 -4.87 22.54
C GLY A 65 1.29 -4.62 21.32
N THR A 66 1.20 -5.59 20.41
CA THR A 66 0.32 -5.53 19.24
C THR A 66 -0.58 -6.75 19.21
N ASP A 67 -1.89 -6.56 19.37
CA ASP A 67 -2.87 -7.66 19.46
C ASP A 67 -3.46 -8.06 18.09
N ALA A 68 -3.03 -7.43 17.00
CA ALA A 68 -3.76 -7.49 15.75
C ALA A 68 -3.61 -8.85 15.03
N PRO A 69 -4.72 -9.61 14.83
CA PRO A 69 -4.72 -10.68 13.85
C PRO A 69 -4.46 -10.08 12.47
N LEU A 70 -3.41 -10.54 11.78
CA LEU A 70 -3.11 -10.10 10.43
C LEU A 70 -4.03 -10.81 9.43
N ALA A 71 -4.88 -10.03 8.76
CA ALA A 71 -5.42 -10.43 7.47
C ALA A 71 -4.27 -10.40 6.46
N PHE A 72 -3.58 -11.54 6.31
CA PHE A 72 -2.53 -11.70 5.30
C PHE A 72 -3.15 -11.59 3.91
N THR A 73 -2.68 -10.65 3.09
CA THR A 73 -2.86 -10.72 1.64
C THR A 73 -1.67 -11.48 1.05
N GLY A 74 -1.93 -12.66 0.49
CA GLY A 74 -0.91 -13.55 -0.09
C GLY A 74 -0.28 -14.56 0.88
N GLU A 75 0.86 -15.14 0.50
CA GLU A 75 1.53 -16.21 1.24
C GLU A 75 2.05 -15.75 2.61
N ARG A 76 1.91 -16.64 3.60
CA ARG A 76 2.48 -16.49 4.95
C ARG A 76 3.88 -17.09 4.95
N CYS A 77 4.87 -16.32 5.38
CA CYS A 77 6.21 -16.84 5.66
C CYS A 77 6.21 -17.46 7.06
N THR A 78 5.57 -18.62 7.20
CA THR A 78 5.60 -19.43 8.43
C THR A 78 6.85 -20.30 8.46
N VAL A 79 7.41 -20.52 9.65
CA VAL A 79 8.35 -21.64 9.88
C VAL A 79 7.56 -22.92 10.19
N ASP A 80 8.25 -24.05 10.34
CA ASP A 80 7.67 -25.39 10.52
C ASP A 80 6.65 -25.53 11.68
N ASP A 81 6.62 -24.57 12.60
CA ASP A 81 5.74 -24.51 13.79
C ASP A 81 4.76 -23.31 13.71
N ASP A 82 4.35 -22.93 12.50
CA ASP A 82 3.38 -21.86 12.18
C ASP A 82 3.72 -20.43 12.65
N ARG A 83 4.84 -20.24 13.36
CA ARG A 83 5.35 -18.92 13.75
C ARG A 83 5.76 -18.13 12.51
N VAL A 84 5.43 -16.86 12.46
CA VAL A 84 5.79 -15.97 11.34
C VAL A 84 7.03 -15.18 11.73
N LEU A 85 8.07 -15.21 10.88
CA LEU A 85 9.29 -14.42 11.10
C LEU A 85 8.93 -12.93 11.25
N LEU A 86 9.59 -12.25 12.18
CA LEU A 86 9.27 -10.89 12.57
C LEU A 86 9.23 -9.91 11.38
N GLU A 87 10.22 -9.97 10.50
CA GLU A 87 10.31 -9.15 9.29
C GLU A 87 9.18 -9.44 8.30
N CYS A 88 8.77 -10.71 8.19
CA CYS A 88 7.67 -11.11 7.32
C CYS A 88 6.31 -10.68 7.88
N TRP A 89 6.14 -10.75 9.20
CA TRP A 89 4.95 -10.23 9.89
C TRP A 89 4.83 -8.72 9.68
N MET A 90 5.93 -7.97 9.89
CA MET A 90 5.96 -6.52 9.72
C MET A 90 5.73 -6.12 8.26
N GLY A 91 6.36 -6.83 7.32
CA GLY A 91 6.13 -6.64 5.89
C GLY A 91 4.66 -6.89 5.54
N ALA A 92 4.08 -8.02 5.93
CA ALA A 92 2.69 -8.36 5.65
C ALA A 92 1.69 -7.34 6.20
N LYS A 93 1.89 -6.86 7.45
CA LYS A 93 1.05 -5.81 8.06
C LYS A 93 0.92 -4.57 7.20
N TRP A 94 2.04 -4.12 6.66
CA TRP A 94 2.13 -2.85 5.94
C TRP A 94 2.07 -2.99 4.41
N GLY A 95 1.99 -4.22 3.92
CA GLY A 95 1.78 -4.55 2.52
C GLY A 95 3.07 -4.76 1.73
N PHE A 96 4.16 -5.21 2.34
CA PHE A 96 5.42 -5.54 1.67
C PHE A 96 5.66 -7.06 1.59
N TYR A 97 6.29 -7.50 0.51
CA TYR A 97 6.89 -8.84 0.40
C TYR A 97 8.30 -8.89 1.00
N LYS A 98 9.04 -7.77 0.94
CA LYS A 98 10.42 -7.65 1.40
C LYS A 98 10.53 -7.06 2.81
N PHE A 99 11.76 -6.97 3.30
CA PHE A 99 12.10 -6.34 4.57
C PHE A 99 11.47 -4.93 4.68
N PRO A 100 10.86 -4.57 5.82
CA PRO A 100 10.22 -3.27 6.01
C PRO A 100 11.20 -2.11 5.80
N LEU A 101 10.80 -1.09 5.03
CA LEU A 101 11.64 0.06 4.75
C LEU A 101 11.68 1.06 5.92
N ASP A 102 12.80 1.78 6.06
CA ASP A 102 12.88 2.89 7.02
C ASP A 102 11.98 4.04 6.57
N PRO A 103 11.04 4.56 7.40
CA PRO A 103 10.20 5.70 7.04
C PRO A 103 11.01 6.99 6.74
N ALA A 104 12.27 7.05 7.15
CA ALA A 104 13.20 8.12 6.77
C ALA A 104 13.75 8.00 5.33
N CYS A 105 13.55 6.86 4.67
CA CYS A 105 13.96 6.68 3.28
C CYS A 105 13.06 7.49 2.34
N ASP A 106 13.64 8.50 1.68
CA ASP A 106 12.95 9.28 0.67
C ASP A 106 13.06 8.60 -0.70
N ALA A 107 11.94 8.48 -1.42
CA ALA A 107 11.86 7.94 -2.79
C ALA A 107 12.71 6.66 -3.03
N PRO A 108 12.46 5.56 -2.29
CA PRO A 108 13.16 4.29 -2.47
C PRO A 108 13.04 3.80 -3.92
N ALA A 109 14.04 3.04 -4.35
CA ALA A 109 14.04 2.44 -5.67
C ALA A 109 12.84 1.50 -5.85
N PRO A 110 12.26 1.40 -7.06
CA PRO A 110 11.06 0.59 -7.28
C PRO A 110 11.20 -0.88 -6.87
N ASP A 111 12.39 -1.47 -7.01
CA ASP A 111 12.68 -2.84 -6.61
C ASP A 111 12.67 -3.03 -5.08
N ALA A 112 12.95 -1.98 -4.31
CA ALA A 112 12.83 -1.99 -2.85
C ALA A 112 11.36 -1.96 -2.41
N LEU A 113 10.48 -1.32 -3.20
CA LEU A 113 9.05 -1.21 -2.99
C LEU A 113 8.29 -2.43 -3.54
N SER A 114 8.63 -3.61 -3.02
CA SER A 114 7.94 -4.86 -3.39
C SER A 114 6.61 -4.98 -2.62
N TRP A 115 5.55 -4.37 -3.15
CA TRP A 115 4.23 -4.35 -2.53
C TRP A 115 3.45 -5.67 -2.71
N ARG A 116 2.69 -6.04 -1.69
CA ARG A 116 1.63 -7.04 -1.74
C ARG A 116 0.42 -6.47 -2.47
N PRO A 117 -0.36 -7.30 -3.18
CA PRO A 117 -1.61 -6.84 -3.75
C PRO A 117 -2.53 -6.33 -2.64
N PRO A 118 -3.21 -5.19 -2.88
CA PRO A 118 -4.17 -4.65 -1.92
C PRO A 118 -5.37 -5.61 -1.77
N PRO A 119 -6.03 -5.64 -0.60
CA PRO A 119 -7.18 -6.50 -0.37
C PRO A 119 -8.32 -6.21 -1.37
N ALA A 120 -9.05 -7.24 -1.77
CA ALA A 120 -10.09 -7.17 -2.79
C ALA A 120 -11.31 -6.35 -2.37
N ASP A 121 -11.69 -6.42 -1.10
CA ASP A 121 -12.91 -5.78 -0.60
C ASP A 121 -12.66 -4.33 -0.17
N ARG A 122 -13.34 -3.40 -0.84
CA ARG A 122 -13.50 -2.03 -0.37
C ARG A 122 -14.82 -1.46 -0.86
N ASP A 123 -15.38 -0.58 -0.05
CA ASP A 123 -16.46 0.31 -0.45
C ASP A 123 -16.06 1.16 -1.66
N ILE A 124 -16.89 1.12 -2.69
CA ILE A 124 -16.78 1.96 -3.88
C ILE A 124 -17.57 3.23 -3.61
N ASP A 125 -17.00 4.40 -3.92
CA ASP A 125 -17.71 5.68 -3.85
C ASP A 125 -19.00 5.60 -4.68
N ALA A 126 -20.12 5.88 -4.02
CA ALA A 126 -21.45 5.86 -4.62
C ALA A 126 -21.55 6.72 -5.89
N ALA A 127 -20.79 7.83 -5.99
CA ALA A 127 -20.78 8.67 -7.18
C ALA A 127 -20.20 7.96 -8.41
N THR A 128 -19.22 7.08 -8.20
CA THR A 128 -18.48 6.37 -9.26
C THR A 128 -18.89 4.91 -9.44
N ARG A 129 -19.77 4.40 -8.57
CA ARG A 129 -20.29 3.04 -8.61
C ARG A 129 -21.16 2.79 -9.84
N VAL A 130 -20.99 1.62 -10.46
CA VAL A 130 -21.83 1.10 -11.55
C VAL A 130 -22.12 -0.37 -11.29
N ASP A 131 -23.40 -0.73 -11.17
CA ASP A 131 -23.81 -2.13 -11.06
C ASP A 131 -24.06 -2.71 -12.47
N ILE A 132 -23.47 -3.87 -12.73
CA ILE A 132 -23.60 -4.64 -13.97
C ILE A 132 -24.10 -6.02 -13.60
N HIS A 133 -25.20 -6.43 -14.21
CA HIS A 133 -25.83 -7.72 -13.96
C HIS A 133 -25.57 -8.63 -15.16
N PHE A 134 -25.29 -9.91 -14.90
CA PHE A 134 -25.14 -10.94 -15.92
C PHE A 134 -26.26 -11.97 -15.77
N ASP A 135 -26.93 -12.28 -16.86
CA ASP A 135 -27.84 -13.41 -16.95
C ASP A 135 -27.05 -14.66 -17.34
N LEU A 136 -26.86 -15.56 -16.38
CA LEU A 136 -26.10 -16.79 -16.59
C LEU A 136 -26.85 -17.82 -17.43
N ALA A 137 -28.13 -17.60 -17.75
CA ALA A 137 -28.85 -18.41 -18.72
C ALA A 137 -28.46 -18.07 -20.17
N LEU A 138 -27.78 -16.95 -20.41
CA LEU A 138 -27.37 -16.48 -21.73
C LEU A 138 -25.84 -16.60 -21.93
N PRO A 139 -25.35 -16.67 -23.18
CA PRO A 139 -23.91 -16.62 -23.43
C PRO A 139 -23.27 -15.36 -22.84
N LEU A 140 -22.12 -15.52 -22.17
CA LEU A 140 -21.40 -14.42 -21.53
C LEU A 140 -20.79 -13.40 -22.50
N PRO A 141 -20.21 -13.77 -23.67
CA PRO A 141 -19.47 -12.79 -24.49
C PRO A 141 -20.29 -11.57 -24.94
N PRO A 142 -21.54 -11.71 -25.43
CA PRO A 142 -22.36 -10.53 -25.78
C PRO A 142 -22.66 -9.64 -24.58
N GLN A 143 -22.82 -10.24 -23.39
CA GLN A 143 -23.08 -9.50 -22.16
C GLN A 143 -21.85 -8.72 -21.68
N LEU A 144 -20.64 -9.27 -21.85
CA LEU A 144 -19.38 -8.60 -21.55
C LEU A 144 -19.16 -7.38 -22.45
N GLU A 145 -19.45 -7.48 -23.74
CA GLU A 145 -19.37 -6.33 -24.65
C GLU A 145 -20.38 -5.23 -24.26
N ALA A 146 -21.63 -5.60 -23.95
CA ALA A 146 -22.62 -4.64 -23.46
C ALA A 146 -22.19 -3.96 -22.14
N ALA A 147 -21.63 -4.74 -21.20
CA ALA A 147 -21.07 -4.24 -19.95
C ALA A 147 -19.94 -3.23 -20.20
N LYS A 148 -19.02 -3.54 -21.12
CA LYS A 148 -17.93 -2.64 -21.54
C LYS A 148 -18.47 -1.33 -22.10
N PHE A 149 -19.46 -1.36 -22.99
CA PHE A 149 -20.08 -0.14 -23.54
C PHE A 149 -20.72 0.72 -22.43
N LYS A 150 -21.41 0.10 -21.47
CA LYS A 150 -21.98 0.80 -20.31
C LYS A 150 -20.90 1.48 -19.47
N LEU A 151 -19.79 0.78 -19.20
CA LEU A 151 -18.65 1.32 -18.43
C LEU A 151 -17.99 2.51 -19.14
N VAL A 152 -17.73 2.39 -20.44
CA VAL A 152 -17.12 3.47 -21.24
C VAL A 152 -18.03 4.69 -21.26
N SER A 153 -19.33 4.50 -21.49
CA SER A 153 -20.31 5.59 -21.52
C SER A 153 -20.41 6.32 -20.17
N ARG A 154 -20.52 5.56 -19.07
CA ARG A 154 -20.59 6.13 -17.72
C ARG A 154 -19.30 6.86 -17.34
N THR A 155 -18.13 6.34 -17.75
CA THR A 155 -16.85 7.02 -17.55
C THR A 155 -16.83 8.37 -18.28
N ALA A 156 -17.36 8.44 -19.51
CA ALA A 156 -17.47 9.69 -20.25
C ALA A 156 -18.46 10.68 -19.61
N ASP A 157 -19.59 10.21 -19.07
CA ASP A 157 -20.54 11.05 -18.31
C ASP A 157 -19.88 11.67 -17.07
N LEU A 158 -19.17 10.85 -16.29
CA LEU A 158 -18.47 11.29 -15.09
C LEU A 158 -17.41 12.35 -15.41
N ARG A 159 -16.65 12.18 -16.50
CA ARG A 159 -15.70 13.19 -16.97
C ARG A 159 -16.39 14.52 -17.33
N ARG A 160 -17.55 14.46 -18.02
CA ARG A 160 -18.34 15.66 -18.32
C ARG A 160 -18.86 16.37 -17.08
N GLN A 161 -19.05 15.65 -15.98
CA GLN A 161 -19.43 16.18 -14.67
C GLN A 161 -18.23 16.67 -13.84
N GLY A 162 -17.01 16.60 -14.38
CA GLY A 162 -15.79 17.07 -13.70
C GLY A 162 -15.09 16.02 -12.83
N HIS A 163 -15.53 14.76 -12.85
CA HIS A 163 -14.84 13.70 -12.12
C HIS A 163 -13.58 13.22 -12.86
N ALA A 164 -12.49 13.03 -12.12
CA ALA A 164 -11.18 12.63 -12.65
C ALA A 164 -11.07 11.12 -12.93
N VAL A 165 -12.05 10.50 -13.61
CA VAL A 165 -12.11 9.05 -13.84
C VAL A 165 -11.60 8.61 -15.23
N PRO A 166 -10.97 7.43 -15.38
CA PRO A 166 -10.44 6.63 -14.29
C PRO A 166 -9.26 7.35 -13.64
N HIS A 167 -8.99 7.02 -12.38
CA HIS A 167 -7.83 7.56 -11.70
C HIS A 167 -6.57 7.00 -12.37
N THR A 168 -5.60 7.87 -12.63
CA THR A 168 -4.28 7.49 -13.14
C THR A 168 -3.23 8.25 -12.34
N VAL A 169 -2.01 7.72 -12.27
CA VAL A 169 -0.93 8.45 -11.59
C VAL A 169 -0.81 9.89 -12.14
N PRO A 170 -0.73 10.13 -13.47
CA PRO A 170 -0.65 11.49 -14.01
C PRO A 170 -1.77 12.44 -13.56
N ASN A 171 -3.03 11.99 -13.55
CA ASN A 171 -4.16 12.87 -13.21
C ASN A 171 -4.35 13.07 -11.70
N GLN A 172 -3.75 12.23 -10.85
CA GLN A 172 -3.82 12.35 -9.39
C GLN A 172 -2.61 13.06 -8.76
N ARG A 173 -1.47 13.20 -9.46
CA ARG A 173 -0.22 13.75 -8.87
C ARG A 173 -0.43 15.09 -8.18
N ALA A 174 -1.14 16.02 -8.81
CA ALA A 174 -1.37 17.35 -8.26
C ALA A 174 -2.19 17.29 -6.95
N HIS A 175 -3.23 16.45 -6.92
CA HIS A 175 -4.04 16.23 -5.74
C HIS A 175 -3.23 15.60 -4.60
N TRP A 176 -2.50 14.51 -4.88
CA TRP A 176 -1.66 13.87 -3.87
C TRP A 176 -0.55 14.78 -3.34
N ALA A 177 0.06 15.60 -4.19
CA ALA A 177 1.02 16.61 -3.75
C ALA A 177 0.41 17.60 -2.76
N ALA A 178 -0.81 18.08 -3.02
CA ALA A 178 -1.53 18.95 -2.08
C ALA A 178 -1.80 18.25 -0.74
N LEU A 179 -2.21 16.97 -0.75
CA LEU A 179 -2.41 16.18 0.47
C LEU A 179 -1.10 16.02 1.26
N LEU A 180 0.02 15.72 0.61
CA LEU A 180 1.32 15.60 1.28
C LEU A 180 1.76 16.93 1.91
N ARG A 181 1.55 18.06 1.23
CA ARG A 181 1.87 19.39 1.78
C ARG A 181 1.07 19.73 3.04
N GLN A 182 -0.20 19.30 3.10
CA GLN A 182 -1.03 19.42 4.29
C GLN A 182 -0.50 18.57 5.45
N LEU A 183 -0.03 17.34 5.18
CA LEU A 183 0.61 16.47 6.18
C LEU A 183 1.93 17.04 6.69
N ASP A 184 2.71 17.66 5.80
CA ASP A 184 4.02 18.23 6.10
C ASP A 184 3.93 19.63 6.74
N GLY A 185 2.72 20.18 6.92
CA GLY A 185 2.50 21.50 7.50
C GLY A 185 3.05 22.65 6.64
N LEU A 186 3.21 22.43 5.34
CA LEU A 186 3.78 23.42 4.40
C LEU A 186 2.76 24.43 3.88
N ASP A 187 1.47 24.11 4.04
CA ASP A 187 0.34 24.96 3.70
C ASP A 187 -0.49 25.24 4.96
N SER A 188 -1.26 26.33 4.93
CA SER A 188 -2.28 26.57 5.94
C SER A 188 -3.24 25.37 6.02
N PRO A 189 -3.61 24.93 7.25
CA PRO A 189 -4.40 23.74 7.43
C PRO A 189 -5.79 23.93 6.80
N GLU A 190 -6.08 23.11 5.78
CA GLU A 190 -7.41 23.03 5.18
C GLU A 190 -8.08 21.74 5.69
N PRO A 191 -9.12 21.84 6.56
CA PRO A 191 -9.64 20.66 7.27
C PRO A 191 -10.07 19.50 6.35
N ALA A 192 -10.67 19.80 5.20
CA ALA A 192 -11.11 18.78 4.25
C ALA A 192 -9.92 18.04 3.60
N LEU A 193 -8.91 18.78 3.13
CA LEU A 193 -7.71 18.18 2.56
C LEU A 193 -6.91 17.42 3.63
N LEU A 194 -6.80 17.95 4.84
CA LEU A 194 -6.10 17.27 5.93
C LEU A 194 -6.81 15.96 6.33
N GLN A 195 -8.14 15.95 6.35
CA GLN A 195 -8.91 14.73 6.59
C GLN A 195 -8.70 13.69 5.47
N ALA A 196 -8.74 14.12 4.21
CA ALA A 196 -8.44 13.25 3.07
C ALA A 196 -6.99 12.71 3.13
N ALA A 197 -6.02 13.56 3.48
CA ALA A 197 -4.63 13.16 3.62
C ALA A 197 -4.43 12.13 4.74
N ARG A 198 -5.09 12.32 5.89
CA ARG A 198 -5.11 11.34 6.99
C ARG A 198 -5.73 10.00 6.56
N ALA A 199 -6.79 10.02 5.75
CA ALA A 199 -7.39 8.80 5.21
C ALA A 199 -6.43 8.06 4.26
N MET A 200 -5.69 8.79 3.42
CA MET A 200 -4.64 8.21 2.57
C MET A 200 -3.56 7.54 3.42
N VAL A 201 -3.12 8.20 4.48
CA VAL A 201 -2.12 7.68 5.42
C VAL A 201 -2.61 6.43 6.16
N ALA A 202 -3.85 6.43 6.66
CA ALA A 202 -4.42 5.31 7.42
C ALA A 202 -4.59 4.02 6.59
N GLY A 203 -4.79 4.14 5.27
CA GLY A 203 -4.89 2.97 4.40
C GLY A 203 -5.18 3.27 2.93
N GLY A 204 -5.63 4.48 2.58
CA GLY A 204 -5.94 4.85 1.20
C GLY A 204 -4.74 4.79 0.24
N TYR A 205 -3.50 4.82 0.74
CA TYR A 205 -2.31 4.59 -0.08
C TYR A 205 -2.35 3.24 -0.84
N ARG A 206 -3.05 2.24 -0.31
CA ARG A 206 -3.25 0.94 -0.96
C ARG A 206 -4.10 1.03 -2.23
N ASP A 207 -4.91 2.08 -2.38
CA ASP A 207 -5.69 2.31 -3.60
C ASP A 207 -4.81 2.77 -4.75
N ILE A 208 -3.72 3.48 -4.44
CA ILE A 208 -2.73 3.88 -5.45
C ILE A 208 -2.14 2.63 -6.09
N LEU A 209 -1.90 1.57 -5.31
CA LEU A 209 -1.39 0.28 -5.78
C LEU A 209 -2.36 -0.47 -6.70
N ARG A 210 -3.64 -0.11 -6.74
CA ARG A 210 -4.62 -0.68 -7.69
C ARG A 210 -4.58 -0.02 -9.06
N LEU A 211 -3.94 1.14 -9.19
CA LEU A 211 -3.83 1.81 -10.46
C LEU A 211 -2.91 1.01 -11.39
N ALA A 212 -3.24 1.00 -12.68
CA ALA A 212 -2.38 0.41 -13.69
C ALA A 212 -0.99 1.08 -13.63
N ASP A 213 0.05 0.26 -13.62
CA ASP A 213 1.40 0.78 -13.90
C ASP A 213 1.40 1.21 -15.36
N THR A 214 1.52 2.52 -15.59
CA THR A 214 1.59 3.10 -16.94
C THR A 214 2.82 2.62 -17.74
N ALA A 215 3.61 1.69 -17.20
CA ALA A 215 4.72 1.04 -17.87
C ALA A 215 4.31 -0.17 -18.75
N VAL A 216 3.04 -0.63 -18.72
CA VAL A 216 2.64 -1.88 -19.40
C VAL A 216 1.90 -1.67 -20.72
N ASP A 217 1.43 -0.46 -21.05
CA ASP A 217 0.67 -0.23 -22.30
C ASP A 217 1.54 0.31 -23.46
N GLN A 218 2.59 -0.43 -23.80
CA GLN A 218 3.24 -0.34 -25.12
C GLN A 218 3.45 -1.74 -25.68
N ASN A 219 2.38 -2.36 -26.18
CA ASN A 219 2.43 -3.41 -27.20
C ASN A 219 1.09 -3.50 -27.94
#